data_AF-A0A8J3N2Z6-F1
#
_entry.id   AF-A0A8J3N2Z6-F1
#
_cell.length_a   1.000
_cell.length_b   1.000
_cell.length_c   1.000
_cell.angle_alpha   90.00
_cell.angle_beta   90.00
_cell.angle_gamma   90.00
#
_symmetry.space_group_name_H-M   'P 1'
#
loop_
_entity.id
_entity.type
_entity.pdbx_description
1 polymer ?
#
loop_
_entity_poly.entity_id
_entity_poly.type
_entity_poly.pdbx_seq_one_letter_code
_entity_poly.pdbx_strand_id
1 'polypeptide(L)' 'MNINPQMLDQALGMLQYPVGKQQLIQLVEKFNLSPQIVGLLNNLPEKQFNSPEEIKSMIGGLGNLGNLGGLFGS' A
#
# COMPACT_ATOMS: atom_id res chain seq x y z
N MET A 1 7.73 -12.88 -7.57
CA MET A 1 7.17 -11.80 -8.42
C MET A 1 7.56 -10.47 -7.80
N ASN A 2 8.25 -9.61 -8.55
CA ASN A 2 8.81 -8.36 -8.03
C ASN A 2 7.70 -7.36 -7.68
N ILE A 3 7.68 -6.93 -6.42
CA ILE A 3 7.08 -5.66 -6.04
C ILE A 3 7.94 -4.60 -6.74
N ASN A 4 7.35 -3.76 -7.60
CA ASN A 4 8.05 -2.65 -8.24
C ASN A 4 7.81 -1.37 -7.44
N PRO A 5 8.63 -1.05 -6.43
CA PRO A 5 8.45 0.14 -5.60
C PRO A 5 8.51 1.44 -6.40
N GLN A 6 9.21 1.46 -7.53
CA GLN A 6 9.27 2.61 -8.43
C GLN A 6 7.91 2.95 -9.06
N MET A 7 7.11 1.94 -9.45
CA MET A 7 5.79 2.18 -10.03
C MET A 7 4.79 2.64 -8.96
N LEU A 8 4.92 2.11 -7.73
CA LEU A 8 4.15 2.60 -6.58
C LEU A 8 4.51 4.06 -6.27
N ASP A 9 5.80 4.42 -6.29
CA ASP A 9 6.25 5.79 -6.05
C ASP A 9 5.68 6.78 -7.07
N GLN A 10 5.74 6.43 -8.36
CA GLN A 10 5.13 7.23 -9.43
C GLN A 10 3.62 7.38 -9.25
N ALA A 11 2.90 6.28 -9.03
CA ALA A 11 1.46 6.28 -8.82
C ALA A 11 1.06 7.18 -7.63
N LEU A 12 1.80 7.10 -6.53
CA LEU A 12 1.59 7.91 -5.35
C LEU A 12 1.95 9.39 -5.54
N GLY A 13 2.93 9.70 -6.41
CA GLY A 13 3.33 11.07 -6.74
C GLY A 13 2.33 11.80 -7.64
N MET A 14 1.46 11.09 -8.35
CA MET A 14 0.40 11.68 -9.17
C MET A 14 -0.89 11.99 -8.40
N LEU A 15 -0.99 11.53 -7.14
CA LEU A 15 -2.16 11.76 -6.31
C LEU A 15 -2.15 13.15 -5.69
N GLN A 16 -3.33 13.76 -5.65
CA GLN A 16 -3.57 14.94 -4.82
C GLN A 16 -3.98 14.47 -3.43
N TYR A 17 -3.19 14.86 -2.43
CA TYR A 17 -3.46 14.57 -1.04
C TYR A 17 -4.44 15.61 -0.45
N PRO A 18 -5.36 15.22 0.44
CA PRO A 18 -5.50 13.88 1.03
C PRO A 18 -6.18 12.85 0.09
N VAL A 19 -5.69 11.61 0.12
CA VAL A 19 -6.20 10.49 -0.69
C VAL A 19 -6.79 9.38 0.17
N GLY A 20 -7.92 8.81 -0.25
CA GLY A 20 -8.56 7.69 0.44
C GLY A 20 -8.11 6.32 -0.07
N LYS A 21 -8.33 5.27 0.74
CA LYS A 21 -8.06 3.86 0.37
C LYS A 21 -8.62 3.48 -1.00
N GLN A 22 -9.87 3.84 -1.29
CA GLN A 22 -10.52 3.48 -2.56
C GLN A 22 -9.83 4.12 -3.77
N GLN A 23 -9.41 5.37 -3.65
CA GLN A 23 -8.68 6.06 -4.72
C GLN A 23 -7.32 5.40 -4.96
N LEU A 24 -6.63 4.98 -3.90
CA LEU A 24 -5.38 4.23 -4.01
C LEU A 24 -5.60 2.92 -4.76
N ILE A 25 -6.59 2.11 -4.35
CA ILE A 25 -6.90 0.83 -5.00
C ILE A 25 -7.16 1.04 -6.50
N GLN A 26 -8.01 2.01 -6.86
CA GLN A 26 -8.29 2.32 -8.27
C GLN A 26 -7.04 2.72 -9.06
N LEU A 27 -6.13 3.47 -8.44
CA LEU A 27 -4.88 3.87 -9.08
C LEU A 27 -3.95 2.68 -9.27
N VAL A 28 -3.86 1.81 -8.27
CA VAL A 28 -2.98 0.65 -8.27
C VAL A 28 -3.47 -0.40 -9.28
N GLU A 29 -4.78 -0.55 -9.42
CA GLU A 29 -5.42 -1.33 -10.50
C GLU A 29 -5.14 -0.71 -11.87
N LYS A 30 -5.28 0.61 -12.03
CA LYS A 30 -4.97 1.32 -13.29
C LYS A 30 -3.52 1.20 -13.71
N PHE A 31 -2.59 1.21 -12.75
CA PHE A 31 -1.15 1.08 -12.99
C PHE A 31 -0.71 -0.38 -13.11
N ASN A 32 -1.65 -1.32 -13.11
CA ASN A 32 -1.42 -2.74 -13.23
C ASN A 32 -0.36 -3.23 -12.22
N LEU A 33 -0.38 -2.63 -11.01
CA LEU A 33 0.56 -2.92 -9.94
C LEU A 33 0.34 -4.35 -9.42
N SER A 34 1.38 -4.90 -8.81
CA SER A 34 1.37 -6.29 -8.34
C SER A 34 0.16 -6.55 -7.43
N PRO A 35 -0.51 -7.71 -7.56
CA PRO A 35 -1.70 -8.04 -6.77
C PRO A 35 -1.43 -8.07 -5.25
N GLN A 36 -0.18 -8.30 -4.85
CA GLN A 36 0.25 -8.16 -3.46
C GLN A 36 0.09 -6.72 -2.94
N ILE A 37 0.47 -5.70 -3.73
CA ILE A 37 0.28 -4.29 -3.34
C ILE A 37 -1.21 -3.98 -3.20
N VAL A 38 -2.04 -4.47 -4.13
CA VAL A 38 -3.50 -4.33 -4.05
C VAL A 38 -4.05 -4.98 -2.77
N GLY A 39 -3.57 -6.17 -2.41
CA GLY A 39 -3.95 -6.86 -1.17
C GLY A 39 -3.55 -6.08 0.08
N LEU A 40 -2.34 -5.52 0.11
CA LEU A 40 -1.84 -4.70 1.22
C LEU A 40 -2.66 -3.41 1.37
N LEU A 41 -2.97 -2.75 0.25
CA LEU A 41 -3.83 -1.56 0.23
C LEU A 41 -5.26 -1.83 0.67
N ASN A 42 -5.81 -3.00 0.31
CA ASN A 42 -7.14 -3.42 0.77
C ASN A 42 -7.19 -3.61 2.29
N ASN A 43 -6.09 -4.05 2.90
CA ASN A 43 -5.93 -4.19 4.34
C ASN A 43 -5.68 -2.85 5.08
N LEU A 44 -5.50 -1.74 4.35
CA LEU A 44 -5.36 -0.44 4.99
C LEU A 44 -6.69 -0.02 5.65
N PRO A 45 -6.61 0.72 6.77
CA PRO A 45 -7.78 1.33 7.38
C PRO A 45 -8.46 2.29 6.39
N GLU A 46 -9.77 2.41 6.49
CA GLU A 46 -10.56 3.39 5.73
C GLU A 46 -10.34 4.80 6.29
N LYS A 47 -9.15 5.33 6.05
CA LYS A 47 -8.74 6.68 6.41
C LYS A 47 -8.20 7.42 5.20
N GLN A 48 -8.06 8.74 5.37
CA GLN A 48 -7.37 9.58 4.42
C GLN A 48 -5.88 9.62 4.76
N PHE A 49 -5.06 9.45 3.73
CA PHE A 49 -3.61 9.58 3.80
C PHE A 49 -3.24 10.97 3.33
N ASN A 50 -2.32 11.61 4.05
CA ASN A 50 -1.90 12.98 3.74
C ASN A 50 -0.59 13.02 2.94
N SER A 51 0.13 11.90 2.86
CA SER A 51 1.38 11.82 2.13
C SER A 51 1.62 10.43 1.53
N PRO A 52 2.43 10.34 0.46
CA PRO A 52 2.84 9.07 -0.13
C PRO A 52 3.67 8.23 0.85
N GLU A 53 4.42 8.88 1.74
CA GLU A 53 5.25 8.24 2.75
C GLU A 53 4.42 7.49 3.79
N GLU A 54 3.27 8.05 4.18
CA GLU A 54 2.37 7.42 5.15
C GLU A 54 1.86 6.07 4.61
N ILE A 55 1.52 6.03 3.32
CA ILE A 55 1.07 4.83 2.62
C ILE A 55 2.22 3.83 2.47
N LYS A 56 3.40 4.27 2.02
CA LYS A 56 4.59 3.42 1.89
C LYS A 56 5.00 2.80 3.22
N SER A 57 4.96 3.57 4.31
CA SER A 57 5.25 3.11 5.66
C SER A 57 4.26 2.03 6.11
N MET A 58 2.96 2.22 5.84
CA MET A 58 1.96 1.20 6.15
C MET A 58 2.12 -0.07 5.31
N ILE A 59 2.29 0.04 4.00
CA ILE A 59 2.44 -1.12 3.10
C ILE A 59 3.73 -1.88 3.42
N GLY A 60 4.85 -1.18 3.63
CA GLY A 60 6.13 -1.76 4.02
C GLY A 60 6.05 -2.41 5.41
N GLY A 61 5.35 -1.78 6.35
CA GLY A 61 5.07 -2.35 7.66
C GLY A 61 4.19 -3.59 7.60
N LEU A 62 3.12 -3.58 6.79
CA LEU A 62 2.21 -4.71 6.57
C LEU A 62 2.89 -5.90 5.89
N GLY A 63 3.73 -5.64 4.89
CA GLY A 63 4.55 -6.66 4.24
C GLY A 63 5.49 -7.38 5.22
N ASN A 64 5.93 -6.70 6.27
CA ASN A 64 6.73 -7.29 7.34
C ASN A 64 5.87 -7.91 8.46
N LEU A 65 4.67 -7.36 8.72
CA LEU A 65 3.71 -7.88 9.71
C LEU A 65 3.12 -9.24 9.32
N GLY A 66 2.98 -9.54 8.03
CA GLY A 66 2.62 -10.88 7.56
C GLY A 66 3.61 -11.98 8.00
N ASN A 67 4.87 -11.60 8.31
CA ASN A 67 5.90 -12.50 8.83
C ASN A 67 6.03 -12.47 10.37
N LEU A 68 5.35 -11.54 11.05
CA LEU A 68 5.35 -11.43 12.53
C LEU A 68 4.19 -12.20 13.19
N GLY A 69 3.25 -12.74 12.39
CA GLY A 69 2.18 -13.62 12.88
C GLY A 69 2.65 -14.97 13.45
N GLY A 70 3.96 -15.27 13.40
CA GLY A 70 4.58 -16.46 13.99
C GLY A 70 5.40 -16.22 15.28
N LEU A 71 5.55 -14.98 15.76
CA LEU A 71 6.42 -14.67 16.92
C LEU A 71 5.69 -14.46 18.26
N PHE A 72 4.36 -14.57 18.28
CA PHE A 72 3.55 -14.53 19.50
C PHE A 72 2.66 -15.79 19.66
N GLY A 73 3.16 -16.93 19.19
CA GLY A 73 2.65 -18.25 19.57
C GLY A 73 3.46 -18.79 20.75
N SER A 74 2.81 -18.76 21.91
CA SER A 74 3.13 -19.31 23.25
C SER A 74 4.28 -20.32 23.37
#